data_AF-A0A540MC16-F1
#
_entry.id   AF-A0A540MC16-F1
#
_cell.length_a   1.000
_cell.length_b   1.000
_cell.length_c   1.000
_cell.angle_alpha   90.00
_cell.angle_beta   90.00
_cell.angle_gamma   90.00
#
_symmetry.space_group_name_H-M   'P 1'
#
loop_
_entity.id
_entity.type
_entity.pdbx_description
1 polymer ?
#
loop_
_entity_poly.entity_id
_entity_poly.type
_entity_poly.pdbx_seq_one_letter_code
_entity_poly.pdbx_strand_id
1 'polypeptide(L)'
;MLQFKPVFLDPVQVPRQVPRATTAQRCIRTNDVENGAIQWAWELSTVEFGLPANRLWISVFEEDNEAFEICHDEMGVPVERIKRMGEEDNFWTSGVAGPCGPCSEIYYDFHPERGYADIVSNNYETDLIYPIIEKTSELAKVPYDLADDQSKLNLKIIGDHMRAVVYLISGGVVPSNIGRGYVVRRLIRRAVRTGRILGTKGDLSTDIYPDVKDRMPRIF
;
A
#
# COMPACT_ATOMS: atom_id res chain seq x y z
N MET A 1 -3.42 -13.39 -6.06
CA MET A 1 -3.57 -14.56 -6.96
C MET A 1 -2.62 -15.74 -6.66
N LEU A 2 -1.52 -15.57 -5.91
CA LEU A 2 -0.52 -16.63 -5.71
C LEU A 2 -1.10 -17.98 -5.25
N GLN A 3 -2.06 -18.00 -4.32
CA GLN A 3 -2.68 -19.26 -3.87
C GLN A 3 -3.47 -20.00 -4.96
N PHE A 4 -3.88 -19.30 -6.01
CA PHE A 4 -4.65 -19.87 -7.13
C PHE A 4 -3.75 -20.32 -8.29
N LYS A 5 -2.43 -20.11 -8.20
CA LYS A 5 -1.47 -20.47 -9.27
C LYS A 5 -1.61 -21.93 -9.76
N PRO A 6 -1.80 -22.95 -8.89
CA PRO A 6 -1.99 -24.32 -9.35
C PRO A 6 -3.27 -24.51 -10.18
N VAL A 7 -4.36 -23.84 -9.80
CA VAL A 7 -5.66 -23.89 -10.52
C VAL A 7 -5.55 -23.27 -11.92
N PHE A 8 -4.67 -22.27 -12.08
CA PHE A 8 -4.43 -21.62 -13.38
C PHE A 8 -3.49 -22.41 -14.28
N LEU A 9 -2.43 -23.01 -13.71
CA LEU A 9 -1.35 -23.63 -14.48
C LEU A 9 -1.56 -25.13 -14.75
N ASP A 10 -2.24 -25.84 -13.87
CA ASP A 10 -2.51 -27.27 -14.03
C ASP A 10 -3.96 -27.61 -13.64
N PRO A 11 -4.93 -27.21 -14.49
CA PRO A 11 -6.34 -27.47 -14.22
C PRO A 11 -6.72 -28.96 -14.30
N VAL A 12 -5.83 -29.81 -14.82
CA VAL A 12 -6.04 -31.26 -14.89
C VAL A 12 -5.72 -31.89 -13.54
N GLN A 13 -4.63 -31.48 -12.90
CA GLN A 13 -4.24 -31.97 -11.57
C GLN A 13 -5.00 -31.25 -10.44
N VAL A 14 -5.34 -29.96 -10.63
CA VAL A 14 -6.06 -29.14 -9.65
C VAL A 14 -7.32 -28.56 -10.29
N PRO A 15 -8.41 -29.35 -10.40
CA PRO A 15 -9.64 -28.88 -11.02
C PRO A 15 -10.32 -27.78 -10.20
N ARG A 16 -10.95 -26.84 -10.91
CA ARG A 16 -11.78 -25.80 -10.31
C ARG A 16 -12.95 -26.41 -9.55
N GLN A 17 -13.04 -26.12 -8.25
CA GLN A 17 -14.17 -26.55 -7.43
C GLN A 17 -15.38 -25.63 -7.58
N VAL A 18 -15.14 -24.37 -7.90
CA VAL A 18 -16.17 -23.33 -8.10
C VAL A 18 -15.90 -22.58 -9.40
N PRO A 19 -16.94 -22.07 -10.08
CA PRO A 19 -16.77 -21.33 -11.32
C PRO A 19 -16.06 -19.98 -11.12
N ARG A 20 -16.18 -19.36 -9.93
CA ARG A 20 -15.57 -18.07 -9.57
C ARG A 20 -15.19 -18.05 -8.08
N ALA A 21 -14.16 -17.28 -7.72
CA ALA A 21 -13.73 -17.08 -6.34
C ALA A 21 -13.25 -15.64 -6.12
N THR A 22 -13.55 -15.09 -4.94
CA THR A 22 -13.06 -13.78 -4.48
C THR A 22 -12.42 -13.92 -3.10
N THR A 23 -11.35 -13.18 -2.82
CA THR A 23 -10.64 -13.20 -1.53
C THR A 23 -10.00 -11.85 -1.23
N ALA A 24 -10.02 -11.43 0.04
CA ALA A 24 -9.11 -10.40 0.54
C ALA A 24 -7.81 -11.07 1.03
N GLN A 25 -6.70 -10.84 0.32
CA GLN A 25 -5.43 -11.52 0.59
C GLN A 25 -4.42 -10.57 1.22
N ARG A 26 -3.82 -10.99 2.34
CA ARG A 26 -2.65 -10.31 2.92
C ARG A 26 -1.49 -10.39 1.94
N CYS A 27 -1.05 -9.22 1.46
CA CYS A 27 0.04 -9.08 0.51
C CYS A 27 1.17 -8.25 1.13
N ILE A 28 2.40 -8.75 1.01
CA ILE A 28 3.62 -7.99 1.30
C ILE A 28 4.46 -8.09 0.05
N ARG A 29 4.58 -6.95 -0.65
CA ARG A 29 5.34 -6.87 -1.89
C ARG A 29 6.75 -6.38 -1.57
N THR A 30 7.73 -7.11 -2.09
CA THR A 30 9.14 -6.71 -2.10
C THR A 30 9.68 -6.81 -3.52
N ASN A 31 8.92 -6.25 -4.47
CA ASN A 31 9.21 -5.97 -5.90
C ASN A 31 8.35 -6.74 -6.93
N ASP A 32 8.19 -6.03 -8.05
CA ASP A 32 7.70 -6.30 -9.42
C ASP A 32 6.20 -6.57 -9.68
N VAL A 33 5.66 -5.85 -10.68
CA VAL A 33 4.35 -6.07 -11.31
C VAL A 33 4.50 -5.97 -12.83
N GLU A 34 3.83 -6.88 -13.54
CA GLU A 34 3.87 -7.12 -14.99
C GLU A 34 2.82 -6.31 -15.78
N ASN A 35 3.03 -6.21 -17.11
CA ASN A 35 2.12 -5.56 -18.07
C ASN A 35 0.71 -6.19 -18.10
N GLY A 36 -0.31 -5.34 -18.24
CA GLY A 36 -1.75 -5.71 -18.20
C GLY A 36 -2.42 -5.50 -16.83
N ALA A 37 -1.65 -5.04 -15.83
CA ALA A 37 -2.14 -4.90 -14.46
C ALA A 37 -3.28 -3.88 -14.30
N ILE A 38 -3.27 -2.78 -15.08
CA ILE A 38 -4.28 -1.73 -14.95
C ILE A 38 -5.66 -2.29 -15.37
N GLN A 39 -5.76 -2.93 -16.54
CA GLN A 39 -7.02 -3.53 -17.05
C GLN A 39 -7.64 -4.51 -16.06
N TRP A 40 -6.82 -5.42 -15.52
CA TRP A 40 -7.29 -6.40 -14.54
C TRP A 40 -7.68 -5.76 -13.21
N ALA A 41 -6.97 -4.72 -12.75
CA ALA A 41 -7.32 -4.01 -11.52
C ALA A 41 -8.66 -3.25 -11.66
N TRP A 42 -8.91 -2.66 -12.84
CA TRP A 42 -10.15 -1.96 -13.15
C TRP A 42 -11.34 -2.91 -13.25
N GLU A 43 -11.19 -4.02 -14.00
CA GLU A 43 -12.22 -5.06 -14.13
C GLU A 43 -12.55 -5.68 -12.77
N LEU A 44 -11.53 -6.02 -11.97
CA LEU A 44 -11.74 -6.54 -10.62
C LEU A 44 -12.53 -5.55 -9.74
N SER A 45 -12.19 -4.27 -9.81
CA SER A 45 -12.82 -3.24 -8.97
C SER A 45 -14.27 -2.97 -9.38
N THR A 46 -14.53 -2.81 -10.68
CA THR A 46 -15.83 -2.35 -11.19
C THR A 46 -16.79 -3.50 -11.51
N VAL A 47 -16.29 -4.60 -12.08
CA VAL A 47 -17.11 -5.73 -12.52
C VAL A 47 -17.24 -6.75 -11.39
N GLU A 48 -16.14 -7.24 -10.85
CA GLU A 48 -16.17 -8.35 -9.88
C GLU A 48 -16.57 -7.88 -8.47
N PHE A 49 -16.06 -6.72 -8.01
CA PHE A 49 -16.46 -6.14 -6.73
C PHE A 49 -17.67 -5.21 -6.83
N GLY A 50 -18.08 -4.83 -8.04
CA GLY A 50 -19.23 -3.95 -8.24
C GLY A 50 -19.04 -2.55 -7.66
N LEU A 51 -17.78 -2.09 -7.48
CA LEU A 51 -17.55 -0.73 -7.02
C LEU A 51 -18.03 0.23 -8.10
N PRO A 52 -18.85 1.24 -7.75
CA PRO A 52 -19.35 2.17 -8.73
C PRO A 52 -18.18 2.98 -9.29
N ALA A 53 -17.96 2.90 -10.60
CA ALA A 53 -16.80 3.51 -11.28
C ALA A 53 -16.70 5.02 -11.04
N ASN A 54 -17.83 5.71 -10.87
CA ASN A 54 -17.88 7.13 -10.53
C ASN A 54 -17.44 7.45 -9.09
N ARG A 55 -17.02 6.45 -8.31
CA ARG A 55 -16.34 6.61 -7.01
C ARG A 55 -14.88 6.19 -7.06
N LEU A 56 -14.36 5.78 -8.22
CA LEU A 56 -12.95 5.44 -8.34
C LEU A 56 -12.18 6.66 -8.86
N TRP A 57 -10.96 6.78 -8.34
CA TRP A 57 -9.94 7.72 -8.80
C TRP A 57 -8.69 6.93 -9.14
N ILE A 58 -7.94 7.40 -10.13
CA ILE A 58 -6.66 6.78 -10.49
C ILE A 58 -5.57 7.83 -10.41
N SER A 59 -4.44 7.51 -9.79
CA SER A 59 -3.21 8.27 -9.97
C SER A 59 -2.27 7.56 -10.95
N VAL A 60 -1.56 8.34 -11.75
CA VAL A 60 -0.52 7.86 -12.69
C VAL A 60 0.71 8.73 -12.57
N PHE A 61 1.89 8.19 -12.89
CA PHE A 61 3.11 8.98 -12.94
C PHE A 61 3.01 10.07 -14.01
N GLU A 62 3.46 11.28 -13.69
CA GLU A 62 3.25 12.45 -14.55
C GLU A 62 3.83 12.30 -15.95
N GLU A 63 4.93 11.56 -16.09
CA GLU A 63 5.59 11.27 -17.37
C GLU A 63 5.07 9.99 -18.06
N ASP A 64 4.22 9.21 -17.39
CA ASP A 64 3.67 7.95 -17.92
C ASP A 64 2.35 8.19 -18.68
N ASN A 65 2.50 8.58 -19.95
CA ASN A 65 1.36 8.78 -20.85
C ASN A 65 0.65 7.49 -21.22
N GLU A 66 1.34 6.35 -21.24
CA GLU A 66 0.76 5.06 -21.58
C GLU A 66 -0.26 4.64 -20.51
N ALA A 67 0.11 4.73 -19.22
CA ALA A 67 -0.82 4.44 -18.13
C ALA A 67 -2.04 5.37 -18.14
N PHE A 68 -1.84 6.65 -18.47
CA PHE A 68 -2.94 7.60 -18.61
C PHE A 68 -3.89 7.22 -19.76
N GLU A 69 -3.36 6.93 -20.95
CA GLU A 69 -4.12 6.54 -22.14
C GLU A 69 -4.92 5.26 -21.88
N ILE A 70 -4.34 4.26 -21.23
CA ILE A 70 -5.06 3.04 -20.83
C ILE A 70 -6.24 3.38 -19.90
N CYS A 71 -6.03 4.24 -18.89
CA CYS A 71 -7.08 4.63 -17.96
C CYS A 71 -8.19 5.46 -18.61
N HIS A 72 -7.84 6.35 -19.52
CA HIS A 72 -8.80 7.24 -20.16
C HIS A 72 -9.52 6.54 -21.33
N ASP A 73 -8.75 6.04 -22.31
CA ASP A 73 -9.27 5.58 -23.60
C ASP A 73 -9.84 4.17 -23.53
N GLU A 74 -9.19 3.27 -22.78
CA GLU A 74 -9.64 1.88 -22.70
C GLU A 74 -10.68 1.64 -21.59
N MET A 75 -10.51 2.29 -20.44
CA MET A 75 -11.40 2.10 -19.28
C MET A 75 -12.53 3.12 -19.18
N GLY A 76 -12.40 4.25 -19.88
CA GLY A 76 -13.38 5.33 -19.84
C GLY A 76 -13.37 6.12 -18.53
N VAL A 77 -12.25 6.16 -17.80
CA VAL A 77 -12.15 6.97 -16.58
C VAL A 77 -12.11 8.45 -16.98
N PRO A 78 -13.01 9.31 -16.45
CA PRO A 78 -13.00 10.74 -16.77
C PRO A 78 -11.66 11.39 -16.38
N VAL A 79 -11.17 12.32 -17.20
CA VAL A 79 -9.87 12.99 -16.99
C VAL A 79 -9.80 13.65 -15.61
N GLU A 80 -10.90 14.24 -15.14
CA GLU A 80 -11.00 14.85 -13.81
C GLU A 80 -10.78 13.87 -12.65
N ARG A 81 -10.88 12.55 -12.89
CA ARG A 81 -10.64 11.47 -11.93
C ARG A 81 -9.31 10.75 -12.15
N ILE A 82 -8.49 11.21 -13.08
CA ILE A 82 -7.12 10.74 -13.31
C ILE A 82 -6.14 11.82 -12.86
N LYS A 83 -5.40 11.56 -11.79
CA LYS A 83 -4.42 12.51 -11.24
C LYS A 83 -3.01 12.12 -11.68
N ARG A 84 -2.34 13.02 -12.40
CA ARG A 84 -0.89 12.91 -12.63
C ARG A 84 -0.16 13.39 -11.38
N MET A 85 0.76 12.58 -10.87
CA MET A 85 1.59 12.93 -9.71
C MET A 85 3.07 12.64 -9.99
N GLY A 86 3.94 13.34 -9.24
CA GLY A 86 5.38 13.28 -9.42
C GLY A 86 6.04 12.07 -8.77
N GLU A 87 7.37 12.11 -8.72
CA GLU A 87 8.17 10.94 -8.30
C GLU A 87 7.92 10.47 -6.86
N GLU A 88 7.59 11.39 -5.96
CA GLU A 88 7.35 11.05 -4.56
C GLU A 88 6.11 10.17 -4.34
N ASP A 89 5.13 10.27 -5.25
CA ASP A 89 3.83 9.61 -5.13
C ASP A 89 3.66 8.46 -6.13
N ASN A 90 4.07 8.67 -7.39
CA ASN A 90 3.84 7.73 -8.49
C ASN A 90 5.12 7.19 -9.15
N PHE A 91 6.30 7.40 -8.56
CA PHE A 91 7.53 6.73 -9.02
C PHE A 91 8.08 5.81 -7.94
N TRP A 92 7.92 4.52 -8.17
CA TRP A 92 8.31 3.53 -7.20
C TRP A 92 9.80 3.19 -7.36
N THR A 93 10.54 3.20 -6.25
CA THR A 93 11.94 2.77 -6.20
C THR A 93 12.18 1.77 -5.08
N SER A 94 12.96 0.73 -5.37
CA SER A 94 13.41 -0.27 -4.38
C SER A 94 14.50 0.24 -3.43
N GLY A 95 15.03 1.45 -3.66
CA GLY A 95 16.08 2.08 -2.84
C GLY A 95 17.17 2.72 -3.70
N VAL A 96 18.37 2.90 -3.12
CA VAL A 96 19.50 3.60 -3.78
C VAL A 96 20.01 2.87 -5.03
N ALA A 97 19.83 1.54 -5.09
CA ALA A 97 20.13 0.74 -6.27
C ALA A 97 19.17 -0.45 -6.35
N GLY A 98 18.44 -0.56 -7.46
CA GLY A 98 17.52 -1.65 -7.75
C GLY A 98 16.46 -1.25 -8.78
N PRO A 99 15.51 -2.15 -9.11
CA PRO A 99 14.43 -1.83 -10.04
C PRO A 99 13.60 -0.65 -9.52
N CYS A 100 13.15 0.17 -10.46
CA CYS A 100 12.28 1.31 -10.25
C CYS A 100 11.38 1.46 -11.47
N GLY A 101 10.31 2.23 -11.33
CA GLY A 101 9.44 2.53 -12.44
C GLY A 101 8.21 3.34 -12.02
N PRO A 102 7.48 3.87 -13.01
CA PRO A 102 6.21 4.52 -12.78
C PRO A 102 5.22 3.54 -12.15
N CYS A 103 4.35 4.04 -11.28
CA CYS A 103 3.25 3.27 -10.72
C CYS A 103 1.91 4.01 -10.90
N SER A 104 0.83 3.25 -10.75
CA SER A 104 -0.53 3.76 -10.74
C SER A 104 -1.28 3.21 -9.54
N GLU A 105 -2.10 4.03 -8.91
CA GLU A 105 -2.90 3.63 -7.75
C GLU A 105 -4.38 3.88 -8.01
N ILE A 106 -5.26 3.04 -7.46
CA ILE A 106 -6.72 3.23 -7.50
C ILE A 106 -7.17 3.62 -6.09
N TYR A 107 -7.88 4.75 -5.98
CA TYR A 107 -8.49 5.22 -4.74
C TYR A 107 -10.01 5.12 -4.82
N TYR A 108 -10.63 4.84 -3.67
CA TYR A 108 -12.08 4.86 -3.53
C TYR A 108 -12.54 6.14 -2.84
N ASP A 109 -13.48 6.82 -3.47
CA ASP A 109 -14.09 8.07 -3.02
C ASP A 109 -15.22 7.78 -2.03
N PHE A 110 -14.88 7.87 -0.75
CA PHE A 110 -15.85 7.77 0.33
C PHE A 110 -16.69 9.05 0.50
N HIS A 111 -16.26 10.17 -0.10
CA HIS A 111 -16.84 11.51 0.12
C HIS A 111 -17.06 12.28 -1.20
N PRO A 112 -17.84 11.73 -2.16
CA PRO A 112 -18.05 12.37 -3.46
C PRO A 112 -18.73 13.74 -3.36
N GLU A 113 -19.41 14.03 -2.25
CA GLU A 113 -20.02 15.34 -1.95
C GLU A 113 -19.01 16.47 -1.80
N ARG A 114 -17.73 16.17 -1.53
CA ARG A 114 -16.65 17.17 -1.42
C ARG A 114 -16.17 17.67 -2.78
N GLY A 115 -16.60 17.02 -3.86
CA GLY A 115 -16.18 17.34 -5.22
C GLY A 115 -14.69 17.09 -5.44
N TYR A 116 -14.13 17.73 -6.48
CA TYR A 116 -12.79 17.42 -6.98
C TYR A 116 -11.65 18.20 -6.28
N ALA A 117 -11.97 19.05 -5.29
CA ALA A 117 -11.03 20.00 -4.71
C ALA A 117 -10.29 19.48 -3.46
N ASP A 118 -10.81 18.44 -2.80
CA ASP A 118 -10.38 18.00 -1.46
C ASP A 118 -9.95 16.52 -1.47
N ILE A 119 -9.09 16.18 -2.44
CA ILE A 119 -8.54 14.84 -2.64
C ILE A 119 -7.45 14.60 -1.60
N VAL A 120 -7.57 13.52 -0.81
CA VAL A 120 -6.50 13.09 0.10
C VAL A 120 -5.28 12.74 -0.74
N SER A 121 -4.19 13.49 -0.58
CA SER A 121 -3.05 13.44 -1.50
C SER A 121 -2.25 12.14 -1.41
N ASN A 122 -2.43 11.35 -0.35
CA ASN A 122 -1.65 10.12 -0.15
C ASN A 122 -2.36 9.07 0.72
N ASN A 123 -1.96 7.81 0.54
CA ASN A 123 -2.52 6.64 1.24
C ASN A 123 -2.40 6.71 2.77
N TYR A 124 -1.43 7.45 3.30
CA TYR A 124 -1.12 7.48 4.73
C TYR A 124 -2.08 8.33 5.56
N GLU A 125 -2.86 9.20 4.91
CA GLU A 125 -3.81 10.11 5.54
C GLU A 125 -5.26 9.59 5.47
N THR A 126 -5.42 8.31 5.10
CA THR A 126 -6.70 7.60 5.17
C THR A 126 -7.06 7.22 6.61
N ASP A 127 -8.34 7.01 6.88
CA ASP A 127 -8.86 6.54 8.17
C ASP A 127 -8.26 5.19 8.63
N LEU A 128 -7.79 4.37 7.69
CA LEU A 128 -7.14 3.08 7.96
C LEU A 128 -5.67 3.21 8.39
N ILE A 129 -4.94 4.19 7.85
CA ILE A 129 -3.48 4.29 8.03
C ILE A 129 -3.09 5.44 8.96
N TYR A 130 -3.78 6.58 8.87
CA TYR A 130 -3.47 7.78 9.62
C TYR A 130 -3.37 7.54 11.13
N PRO A 131 -4.23 6.74 11.79
CA PRO A 131 -4.09 6.50 13.22
C PRO A 131 -2.78 5.80 13.61
N ILE A 132 -2.18 5.00 12.71
CA ILE A 132 -0.85 4.40 12.93
C ILE A 132 0.23 5.48 12.84
N ILE A 133 0.08 6.42 11.91
CA ILE A 133 0.99 7.55 11.73
C ILE A 133 0.89 8.51 12.93
N GLU A 134 -0.32 8.83 13.38
CA GLU A 134 -0.59 9.62 14.57
C GLU A 134 0.07 8.99 15.81
N LYS A 135 -0.11 7.68 16.01
CA LYS A 135 0.55 6.97 17.11
C LYS A 135 2.07 7.04 17.03
N THR A 136 2.62 6.90 15.83
CA THR A 136 4.05 7.02 15.58
C THR A 136 4.54 8.44 15.91
N SER A 137 3.77 9.46 15.52
CA SER A 137 4.01 10.89 15.79
C SER A 137 4.02 11.18 17.29
N GLU A 138 3.04 10.65 18.04
CA GLU A 138 2.97 10.74 19.51
C GLU A 138 4.22 10.16 20.18
N LEU A 139 4.58 8.91 19.81
CA LEU A 139 5.73 8.21 20.39
C LEU A 139 7.05 8.88 20.01
N ALA A 140 7.12 9.44 18.81
CA ALA A 140 8.26 10.21 18.36
C ALA A 140 8.35 11.60 19.00
N LYS A 141 7.26 12.09 19.61
CA LYS A 141 7.11 13.48 20.08
C LYS A 141 7.36 14.50 18.97
N VAL A 142 6.98 14.15 17.75
CA VAL A 142 7.09 14.99 16.55
C VAL A 142 5.68 15.17 16.00
N PRO A 143 5.01 16.32 16.23
CA PRO A 143 3.64 16.53 15.77
C PRO A 143 3.55 16.47 14.25
N TYR A 144 2.76 15.54 13.71
CA TYR A 144 2.71 15.27 12.27
C TYR A 144 2.35 16.52 11.45
N ASP A 145 1.35 17.29 11.88
CA ASP A 145 0.87 18.46 11.14
C ASP A 145 1.89 19.61 11.07
N LEU A 146 2.80 19.68 12.06
CA LEU A 146 3.83 20.71 12.18
C LEU A 146 5.21 20.23 11.69
N ALA A 147 5.33 18.96 11.32
CA ALA A 147 6.58 18.36 10.89
C ALA A 147 6.96 18.78 9.47
N ASP A 148 8.27 18.90 9.22
CA ASP A 148 8.79 19.02 7.86
C ASP A 148 8.55 17.75 7.03
N ASP A 149 8.65 17.85 5.70
CA ASP A 149 8.33 16.75 4.79
C ASP A 149 9.21 15.52 5.04
N GLN A 150 10.48 15.74 5.40
CA GLN A 150 11.41 14.67 5.73
C GLN A 150 10.98 13.90 6.99
N SER A 151 10.48 14.61 8.00
CA SER A 151 9.98 14.05 9.25
C SER A 151 8.64 13.35 9.04
N LYS A 152 7.73 13.92 8.24
CA LYS A 152 6.49 13.25 7.81
C LYS A 152 6.78 11.95 7.07
N LEU A 153 7.73 11.96 6.13
CA LEU A 153 8.19 10.76 5.44
C LEU A 153 8.74 9.71 6.41
N ASN A 154 9.54 10.11 7.39
CA ASN A 154 10.08 9.21 8.41
C ASN A 154 8.97 8.59 9.28
N LEU A 155 7.95 9.36 9.67
CA LEU A 155 6.79 8.86 10.40
C LEU A 155 5.99 7.85 9.56
N LYS A 156 5.75 8.15 8.27
CA LYS A 156 5.12 7.24 7.30
C LYS A 156 5.88 5.92 7.17
N ILE A 157 7.21 5.97 7.03
CA ILE A 157 8.07 4.77 6.95
C ILE A 157 7.93 3.90 8.19
N ILE A 158 7.97 4.48 9.39
CA ILE A 158 7.86 3.71 10.64
C ILE A 158 6.48 3.05 10.72
N GLY A 159 5.41 3.81 10.49
CA GLY A 159 4.05 3.28 10.58
C GLY A 159 3.78 2.12 9.62
N ASP A 160 4.17 2.26 8.35
CA ASP A 160 3.99 1.21 7.36
C ASP A 160 4.86 -0.03 7.64
N HIS A 161 6.10 0.17 8.06
CA HIS A 161 6.98 -0.94 8.41
C HIS A 161 6.49 -1.70 9.64
N MET A 162 6.01 -0.99 10.66
CA MET A 162 5.44 -1.63 11.84
C MET A 162 4.19 -2.43 11.49
N ARG A 163 3.32 -1.89 10.62
CA ARG A 163 2.18 -2.62 10.07
C ARG A 163 2.63 -3.91 9.39
N ALA A 164 3.61 -3.86 8.48
CA ALA A 164 4.14 -5.04 7.79
C ALA A 164 4.79 -6.06 8.76
N VAL A 165 5.50 -5.60 9.79
CA VAL A 165 6.12 -6.46 10.81
C VAL A 165 5.06 -7.21 11.61
N VAL A 166 4.02 -6.52 12.09
CA VAL A 166 2.93 -7.18 12.83
C VAL A 166 2.21 -8.17 11.93
N TYR A 167 1.95 -7.83 10.65
CA TYR A 167 1.39 -8.77 9.68
C TYR A 167 2.22 -10.05 9.54
N LEU A 168 3.53 -9.92 9.36
CA LEU A 168 4.43 -11.07 9.17
C LEU A 168 4.52 -11.95 10.42
N ILE A 169 4.69 -11.35 11.59
CA ILE A 169 4.83 -12.07 12.85
C ILE A 169 3.52 -12.78 13.21
N SER A 170 2.37 -12.11 13.07
CA SER A 170 1.04 -12.71 13.26
C SER A 170 0.75 -13.81 12.21
N GLY A 171 1.41 -13.76 11.05
CA GLY A 171 1.42 -14.83 10.05
C GLY A 171 2.40 -15.98 10.34
N GLY A 172 3.04 -15.99 11.52
CA GLY A 172 3.98 -17.05 11.94
C GLY A 172 5.42 -16.86 11.45
N VAL A 173 5.76 -15.72 10.85
CA VAL A 173 7.13 -15.45 10.39
C VAL A 173 7.97 -14.91 11.54
N VAL A 174 8.95 -15.70 11.99
CA VAL A 174 9.87 -15.31 13.05
C VAL A 174 11.10 -14.58 12.45
N PRO A 175 11.57 -13.46 13.03
CA PRO A 175 12.80 -12.80 12.58
C PRO A 175 14.01 -13.75 12.53
N SER A 176 14.75 -13.77 11.42
CA SER A 176 15.87 -14.68 11.22
C SER A 176 16.93 -14.09 10.26
N ASN A 177 18.00 -14.85 9.97
CA ASN A 177 19.03 -14.44 9.01
C ASN A 177 18.66 -14.82 7.56
N ILE A 178 17.54 -15.53 7.32
CA ILE A 178 17.22 -16.14 6.03
C ILE A 178 15.75 -15.94 5.63
N GLY A 179 15.50 -15.89 4.32
CA GLY A 179 14.14 -15.87 3.75
C GLY A 179 13.23 -14.79 4.35
N ARG A 180 11.97 -15.15 4.62
CA ARG A 180 10.96 -14.22 5.16
C ARG A 180 11.33 -13.64 6.52
N GLY A 181 12.04 -14.40 7.36
CA GLY A 181 12.51 -13.93 8.67
C GLY A 181 13.56 -12.82 8.54
N TYR A 182 14.37 -12.85 7.49
CA TYR A 182 15.32 -11.78 7.18
C TYR A 182 14.61 -10.49 6.75
N VAL A 183 13.51 -10.60 5.99
CA VAL A 183 12.68 -9.45 5.62
C VAL A 183 12.09 -8.77 6.86
N VAL A 184 11.47 -9.55 7.77
CA VAL A 184 10.94 -9.01 9.05
C VAL A 184 12.04 -8.27 9.81
N ARG A 185 13.22 -8.88 9.94
CA ARG A 185 14.34 -8.26 10.62
C ARG A 185 14.76 -6.93 9.97
N ARG A 186 14.78 -6.87 8.63
CA ARG A 186 15.15 -5.65 7.90
C ARG A 186 14.12 -4.54 8.13
N LEU A 187 12.83 -4.86 8.10
CA LEU A 187 11.75 -3.91 8.39
C LEU A 187 11.85 -3.35 9.82
N ILE A 188 12.03 -4.23 10.82
CA ILE A 188 12.24 -3.80 12.22
C ILE A 188 13.45 -2.86 12.32
N ARG A 189 14.58 -3.25 11.73
CA ARG A 189 15.81 -2.43 11.77
C ARG A 189 15.61 -1.07 11.11
N ARG A 190 14.88 -1.01 10.00
CA ARG A 190 14.60 0.24 9.29
C ARG A 190 13.68 1.13 10.12
N ALA A 191 12.61 0.61 10.70
CA ALA A 191 11.74 1.36 11.62
C ALA A 191 12.53 1.93 12.81
N VAL A 192 13.34 1.10 13.48
CA VAL A 192 14.18 1.54 14.63
C VAL A 192 15.20 2.60 14.20
N ARG A 193 15.87 2.42 13.06
CA ARG A 193 16.84 3.39 12.55
C ARG A 193 16.16 4.72 12.24
N THR A 194 15.02 4.70 11.56
CA THR A 194 14.25 5.90 11.21
C THR A 194 13.77 6.63 12.46
N GLY A 195 13.29 5.91 13.48
CA GLY A 195 12.93 6.51 14.77
C GLY A 195 14.09 7.22 15.45
N ARG A 196 15.30 6.62 15.43
CA ARG A 196 16.50 7.27 15.97
C ARG A 196 16.86 8.57 15.24
N ILE A 197 16.62 8.65 13.93
CA ILE A 197 16.81 9.87 13.14
C ILE A 197 15.84 10.97 13.62
N LEU A 198 14.61 10.60 13.99
CA LEU A 198 13.62 11.50 14.61
C LEU A 198 13.92 11.84 16.09
N GLY A 199 15.04 11.37 16.65
CA GLY A 199 15.45 11.68 18.02
C GLY A 199 14.77 10.83 19.11
N THR A 200 14.04 9.77 18.75
CA THR A 200 13.38 8.90 19.73
C THR A 200 14.39 8.14 20.59
N LYS A 201 14.20 8.13 21.91
CA LYS A 201 14.98 7.32 22.87
C LYS A 201 14.13 6.14 23.33
N GLY A 202 14.51 4.90 23.01
CA GLY A 202 13.77 3.68 23.41
C GLY A 202 13.57 2.69 22.26
N ASP A 203 12.84 1.60 22.52
CA ASP A 203 12.46 0.60 21.52
C ASP A 203 11.02 0.79 21.05
N LEU A 204 10.84 1.60 19.99
CA LEU A 204 9.55 1.91 19.35
C LEU A 204 8.77 0.66 18.93
N SER A 205 9.44 -0.48 18.71
CA SER A 205 8.78 -1.68 18.21
C SER A 205 7.86 -2.34 19.23
N THR A 206 8.18 -2.21 20.52
CA THR A 206 7.37 -2.79 21.60
C THR A 206 6.13 -1.94 21.90
N ASP A 207 6.25 -0.62 21.80
CA ASP A 207 5.18 0.32 22.17
C ASP A 207 4.11 0.48 21.08
N ILE A 208 4.47 0.30 19.80
CA ILE A 208 3.54 0.41 18.66
C ILE A 208 2.73 -0.89 18.46
N TYR A 209 3.25 -2.04 18.93
CA TYR A 209 2.67 -3.35 18.67
C TYR A 209 1.20 -3.51 19.12
N PRO A 210 0.77 -3.09 20.33
CA PRO A 210 -0.61 -3.24 20.78
C PRO A 210 -1.61 -2.48 19.90
N ASP A 211 -1.30 -1.23 19.53
CA ASP A 211 -2.19 -0.39 18.70
C ASP A 211 -2.34 -0.93 17.28
N VAL A 212 -1.25 -1.42 16.68
CA VAL A 212 -1.31 -2.07 15.37
C VAL A 212 -2.10 -3.37 15.45
N LYS A 213 -1.87 -4.20 16.47
CA LYS A 213 -2.57 -5.47 16.67
C LYS A 213 -4.08 -5.29 16.86
N ASP A 214 -4.52 -4.31 17.65
CA ASP A 214 -5.94 -4.09 17.96
C ASP A 214 -6.72 -3.47 16.80
N ARG A 215 -6.04 -2.75 15.90
CA ARG A 215 -6.66 -2.11 14.73
C ARG A 215 -6.63 -2.98 13.46
N MET A 216 -5.70 -3.93 13.35
CA MET A 216 -5.64 -4.88 12.24
C MET A 216 -6.94 -5.69 12.00
N PRO A 217 -7.72 -6.13 13.01
CA PRO A 217 -8.99 -6.83 12.82
C PRO A 217 -10.08 -6.00 12.13
N ARG A 218 -9.93 -4.66 12.07
CA ARG A 218 -10.84 -3.81 11.28
C ARG A 218 -10.46 -3.75 9.81
N ILE A 219 -9.25 -4.20 9.48
CA ILE A 219 -8.70 -4.27 8.12
C ILE A 219 -8.81 -5.71 7.58
N PHE A 220 -8.95 -6.72 8.45
CA PHE A 220 -9.13 -8.14 8.13
C PHE A 220 -10.02 -8.88 9.13
#